data_AF-A0A9P9DWD2-F1
#
_entry.id   AF-A0A9P9DWD2-F1
#
_cell.length_a   1.000
_cell.length_b   1.000
_cell.length_c   1.000
_cell.angle_alpha   90.00
_cell.angle_beta   90.00
_cell.angle_gamma   90.00
#
_symmetry.space_group_name_H-M   'P 1'
#
loop_
_entity.id
_entity.type
_entity.pdbx_description
1 polymer ?
#
loop_
_entity_poly.entity_id
_entity_poly.type
_entity_poly.pdbx_seq_one_letter_code
_entity_poly.pdbx_strand_id
1 'polypeptide(L)'
;MAVQQTMKRFTRSINTKYIYGRLPLLHTIIFFIEMALAARLTARFNSYYDERPLMTMMVTNAVLGGIADTVAQTITAVRQRSLLRRGEKDDGMGIPLHDLDRKGSVYDRGLIPDSKALPPAFDFERLTRFMAYGFCMAPVQFKWFRLLEHLFPITKTSAFGPAMKRVAFDQLVFAPFGVAVFFTTMTIAEGGGRRAVSHKLKDMYFPTLKANYVVWPAVQIVNFRLMPVQYQLPFVSTIGIAWTAYLSLTNASDE
;
A
#
# COMPACT_ATOMS: atom_id res chain seq x y z
N MET A 1 -19.37 25.73 -2.70
CA MET A 1 -19.12 25.55 -1.25
C MET A 1 -20.10 24.56 -0.59
N ALA A 2 -21.42 24.66 -0.77
CA ALA A 2 -22.40 23.76 -0.14
C ALA A 2 -22.25 22.26 -0.53
N VAL A 3 -22.02 21.96 -1.81
CA VAL A 3 -21.83 20.56 -2.29
C VAL A 3 -20.63 19.86 -1.64
N GLN A 4 -19.50 20.58 -1.49
CA GLN A 4 -18.32 20.05 -0.81
C GLN A 4 -18.57 19.77 0.68
N GLN A 5 -19.36 20.61 1.36
CA GLN A 5 -19.72 20.37 2.76
C GLN A 5 -20.66 19.16 2.90
N THR A 6 -21.63 19.01 2.00
CA THR A 6 -22.54 17.85 1.96
C THR A 6 -21.78 16.55 1.69
N MET A 7 -20.87 16.54 0.71
CA MET A 7 -20.01 15.39 0.42
C MET A 7 -19.13 15.02 1.62
N LYS A 8 -18.50 16.00 2.28
CA LYS A 8 -17.69 15.76 3.49
C LYS A 8 -18.52 15.17 4.63
N ARG A 9 -19.75 15.66 4.85
CA ARG A 9 -20.67 15.11 5.87
C ARG A 9 -21.10 13.69 5.53
N PHE A 10 -21.37 13.40 4.26
CA PHE A 10 -21.75 12.07 3.79
C PHE A 10 -20.60 11.06 3.94
N THR A 11 -19.40 11.41 3.47
CA THR A 11 -18.21 10.57 3.64
C THR A 11 -17.93 10.31 5.12
N ARG A 12 -18.04 11.33 5.98
CA ARG A 12 -17.90 11.18 7.43
C ARG A 12 -18.96 10.23 8.03
N SER A 13 -20.20 10.29 7.54
CA SER A 13 -21.30 9.42 8.00
C SER A 13 -21.16 7.96 7.55
N ILE A 14 -20.59 7.70 6.36
CA ILE A 14 -20.30 6.32 5.92
C ILE A 14 -19.06 5.77 6.62
N ASN A 15 -18.07 6.62 6.87
CA ASN A 15 -16.82 6.23 7.51
C ASN A 15 -17.01 5.78 8.98
N THR A 16 -18.08 6.20 9.65
CA THR A 16 -18.44 5.74 11.00
C THR A 16 -19.18 4.40 11.00
N LYS A 17 -19.63 3.89 9.84
CA LYS A 17 -20.37 2.62 9.74
C LYS A 17 -19.42 1.44 9.57
N TYR A 18 -19.69 0.38 10.33
CA TYR A 18 -18.90 -0.84 10.35
C TYR A 18 -19.78 -2.05 10.03
N ILE A 19 -19.31 -2.90 9.12
CA ILE A 19 -19.91 -4.20 8.84
C ILE A 19 -19.45 -5.17 9.92
N TYR A 20 -20.40 -5.85 10.58
CA TYR A 20 -20.16 -6.78 11.69
C TYR A 20 -19.30 -6.20 12.83
N GLY A 21 -19.28 -4.87 12.98
CA GLY A 21 -18.48 -4.17 14.00
C GLY A 21 -16.96 -4.28 13.85
N ARG A 22 -16.46 -4.86 12.74
CA ARG A 22 -15.02 -5.09 12.49
C ARG A 22 -14.50 -4.38 11.25
N LEU A 23 -15.23 -4.42 10.13
CA LEU A 23 -14.75 -3.89 8.85
C LEU A 23 -15.36 -2.52 8.56
N PRO A 24 -14.58 -1.49 8.20
CA PRO A 24 -15.14 -0.21 7.77
C PRO A 24 -15.96 -0.37 6.48
N LEU A 25 -17.19 0.15 6.47
CA LEU A 25 -18.12 0.02 5.34
C LEU A 25 -17.54 0.69 4.08
N LEU A 26 -16.99 1.90 4.23
CA LEU A 26 -16.44 2.66 3.10
C LEU A 26 -15.29 1.92 2.41
N HIS A 27 -14.35 1.39 3.20
CA HIS A 27 -13.21 0.64 2.69
C HIS A 27 -13.68 -0.60 1.92
N THR A 28 -14.69 -1.30 2.46
CA THR A 28 -15.26 -2.49 1.84
C THR A 28 -15.93 -2.17 0.51
N ILE A 29 -16.70 -1.08 0.43
CA ILE A 29 -17.34 -0.64 -0.83
C ILE A 29 -16.29 -0.31 -1.89
N ILE A 30 -15.27 0.46 -1.53
CA ILE A 30 -14.18 0.85 -2.44
C ILE A 30 -13.44 -0.40 -2.93
N PHE A 31 -13.09 -1.31 -2.03
CA PHE A 31 -12.44 -2.57 -2.36
C PHE A 31 -13.26 -3.39 -3.38
N PHE A 32 -14.58 -3.53 -3.20
CA PHE A 32 -15.41 -4.26 -4.17
C PHE A 32 -15.48 -3.57 -5.54
N ILE A 33 -15.50 -2.24 -5.59
CA ILE A 33 -15.44 -1.49 -6.85
C ILE A 33 -14.11 -1.77 -7.56
N GLU A 34 -13.00 -1.69 -6.85
CA GLU A 34 -11.66 -1.96 -7.39
C GLU A 34 -11.53 -3.42 -7.87
N MET A 35 -12.04 -4.38 -7.11
CA MET A 35 -12.06 -5.79 -7.49
C MET A 35 -12.93 -6.03 -8.74
N ALA A 36 -14.05 -5.33 -8.88
CA ALA A 36 -14.87 -5.42 -10.10
C ALA A 36 -14.13 -4.85 -11.33
N LEU A 37 -13.41 -3.74 -11.16
CA LEU A 37 -12.55 -3.17 -12.22
C LEU A 37 -11.41 -4.14 -12.59
N ALA A 38 -10.72 -4.69 -11.59
CA ALA A 38 -9.65 -5.65 -11.80
C ALA A 38 -10.14 -6.94 -12.48
N ALA A 39 -11.31 -7.45 -12.11
CA ALA A 39 -11.92 -8.61 -12.74
C ALA A 39 -12.24 -8.36 -14.22
N ARG A 40 -12.82 -7.18 -14.54
CA ARG A 40 -13.09 -6.79 -15.94
C ARG A 40 -11.80 -6.67 -16.75
N LEU A 41 -10.78 -6.05 -16.17
CA LEU A 41 -9.48 -5.88 -16.83
C LEU A 41 -8.80 -7.23 -17.07
N THR A 42 -8.84 -8.13 -16.09
CA THR A 42 -8.28 -9.48 -16.20
C THR A 42 -8.99 -10.29 -17.29
N ALA A 43 -10.33 -10.22 -17.35
CA ALA A 43 -11.13 -10.97 -18.33
C ALA A 43 -10.81 -10.59 -19.79
N ARG A 44 -10.31 -9.38 -20.03
CA ARG A 44 -9.96 -8.86 -21.36
C ARG A 44 -8.47 -8.52 -21.50
N PHE A 45 -7.65 -8.96 -20.54
CA PHE A 45 -6.26 -8.51 -20.43
C PHE A 45 -5.45 -8.82 -21.68
N ASN A 46 -5.54 -10.05 -22.19
CA ASN A 46 -4.78 -10.46 -23.37
C ASN A 46 -5.15 -9.63 -24.60
N SER A 47 -6.44 -9.42 -24.86
CA SER A 47 -6.90 -8.61 -25.98
C SER A 47 -6.40 -7.16 -25.89
N TYR A 48 -6.49 -6.55 -24.71
CA TYR A 48 -5.98 -5.19 -24.50
C TYR A 48 -4.45 -5.12 -24.57
N TYR A 49 -3.76 -6.15 -24.10
CA TYR A 49 -2.32 -6.22 -24.14
C TYR A 49 -1.81 -6.36 -25.59
N ASP A 50 -2.48 -7.16 -26.41
CA ASP A 50 -2.14 -7.36 -27.82
C ASP A 50 -2.34 -6.08 -28.65
N GLU A 51 -3.39 -5.29 -28.36
CA GLU A 51 -3.63 -4.01 -29.03
C GLU A 51 -2.72 -2.89 -28.53
N ARG A 52 -2.60 -2.73 -27.21
CA ARG A 52 -1.91 -1.60 -26.57
C ARG A 52 -1.19 -2.04 -25.29
N PRO A 53 -0.03 -2.73 -25.40
CA PRO A 53 0.61 -3.40 -24.26
C PRO A 53 1.00 -2.42 -23.14
N LEU A 54 1.55 -1.26 -23.50
CA LEU A 54 2.02 -0.27 -22.52
C LEU A 54 0.85 0.35 -21.74
N MET A 55 -0.22 0.78 -22.43
CA MET A 55 -1.40 1.37 -21.78
C MET A 55 -2.11 0.36 -20.88
N THR A 56 -2.23 -0.89 -21.34
CA THR A 56 -2.83 -1.97 -20.56
C THR A 56 -2.07 -2.20 -19.27
N MET A 57 -0.74 -2.22 -19.33
CA MET A 57 0.11 -2.33 -18.14
C MET A 57 -0.03 -1.14 -17.18
N MET A 58 -0.09 0.07 -17.70
CA MET A 58 -0.29 1.28 -16.89
C MET A 58 -1.61 1.26 -16.13
N VAL A 59 -2.71 0.95 -16.82
CA VAL A 59 -4.04 0.88 -16.21
C VAL A 59 -4.11 -0.29 -15.21
N THR A 60 -3.56 -1.45 -15.57
CA THR A 60 -3.50 -2.61 -14.66
C THR A 60 -2.74 -2.29 -13.38
N ASN A 61 -1.58 -1.64 -13.51
CA ASN A 61 -0.77 -1.30 -12.34
C ASN A 61 -1.41 -0.20 -11.49
N ALA A 62 -2.15 0.73 -12.10
CA ALA A 62 -2.91 1.73 -11.37
C ALA A 62 -4.03 1.08 -10.52
N VAL A 63 -4.79 0.15 -11.11
CA VAL A 63 -5.86 -0.59 -10.40
C VAL A 63 -5.28 -1.46 -9.28
N LEU A 64 -4.20 -2.21 -9.54
CA LEU A 64 -3.54 -3.03 -8.52
C LEU A 64 -2.92 -2.18 -7.41
N GLY A 65 -2.37 -1.01 -7.74
CA GLY A 65 -1.88 -0.02 -6.78
C GLY A 65 -2.99 0.54 -5.89
N GLY A 66 -4.18 0.79 -6.46
CA GLY A 66 -5.36 1.18 -5.69
C GLY A 66 -5.79 0.09 -4.70
N ILE A 67 -5.89 -1.15 -5.16
CA ILE A 67 -6.20 -2.32 -4.31
C ILE A 67 -5.17 -2.46 -3.19
N ALA A 68 -3.89 -2.33 -3.50
CA ALA A 68 -2.81 -2.40 -2.52
C ALA A 68 -3.00 -1.39 -1.39
N ASP A 69 -3.33 -0.15 -1.76
CA ASP A 69 -3.54 0.92 -0.81
C ASP A 69 -4.81 0.74 0.01
N THR A 70 -5.93 0.39 -0.63
CA THR A 70 -7.21 0.09 0.04
C THR A 70 -7.06 -1.03 1.06
N VAL A 71 -6.31 -2.10 0.73
CA VAL A 71 -6.00 -3.18 1.67
C VAL A 71 -5.16 -2.67 2.85
N ALA A 72 -4.11 -1.88 2.58
CA ALA A 72 -3.28 -1.31 3.65
C ALA A 72 -4.08 -0.38 4.58
N GLN A 73 -4.91 0.50 4.04
CA GLN A 73 -5.78 1.38 4.82
C GLN A 73 -6.79 0.58 5.67
N THR A 74 -7.34 -0.50 5.10
CA THR A 74 -8.26 -1.40 5.81
C THR A 74 -7.58 -2.09 6.99
N ILE A 75 -6.35 -2.60 6.79
CA ILE A 75 -5.57 -3.24 7.85
C ILE A 75 -5.30 -2.24 8.99
N THR A 76 -4.88 -1.01 8.67
CA THR A 76 -4.64 0.04 9.66
C THR A 76 -5.90 0.38 10.45
N ALA A 77 -7.04 0.57 9.77
CA ALA A 77 -8.32 0.87 10.42
C ALA A 77 -8.79 -0.26 11.35
N VAL A 78 -8.65 -1.52 10.92
CA VAL A 78 -8.99 -2.70 11.73
C VAL A 78 -8.06 -2.82 12.94
N ARG A 79 -6.76 -2.62 12.75
CA ARG A 79 -5.75 -2.71 13.83
C ARG A 79 -6.01 -1.66 14.91
N GLN A 80 -6.14 -0.38 14.54
CA GLN A 80 -6.38 0.69 15.52
C GLN A 80 -7.69 0.48 16.28
N ARG A 81 -8.76 0.04 15.61
CA ARG A 81 -10.01 -0.33 16.30
C ARG A 81 -9.84 -1.50 17.26
N SER A 82 -9.04 -2.50 16.90
CA SER A 82 -8.76 -3.64 17.78
C SER A 82 -8.00 -3.22 19.04
N LEU A 83 -7.07 -2.26 18.92
CA LEU A 83 -6.33 -1.68 20.05
C LEU A 83 -7.27 -0.88 20.97
N LEU A 84 -8.15 -0.05 20.41
CA LEU A 84 -9.14 0.71 21.17
C LEU A 84 -10.08 -0.20 21.99
N ARG A 85 -10.63 -1.26 21.38
CA ARG A 85 -11.48 -2.23 22.11
C ARG A 85 -10.71 -3.03 23.15
N ARG A 86 -9.38 -3.15 23.03
CA ARG A 86 -8.55 -3.82 24.03
C ARG A 86 -8.31 -2.92 25.25
N GLY A 87 -8.05 -1.62 25.03
CA GLY A 87 -7.93 -0.64 26.11
C GLY A 87 -9.22 -0.50 26.94
N GLU A 88 -10.38 -0.42 26.28
CA GLU A 88 -11.68 -0.34 26.96
C GLU A 88 -11.97 -1.56 27.87
N LYS A 89 -11.48 -2.75 27.50
CA LYS A 89 -11.63 -3.97 28.32
C LYS A 89 -10.70 -4.00 29.52
N ASP A 90 -9.53 -3.36 29.43
CA ASP A 90 -8.54 -3.31 30.51
C ASP A 90 -8.98 -2.31 31.59
N ASP A 91 -9.48 -1.14 31.18
CA ASP A 91 -10.07 -0.14 32.09
C ASP A 91 -11.36 -0.63 32.78
N GLY A 92 -12.09 -1.57 32.15
CA GLY A 92 -13.26 -2.23 32.74
C GLY A 92 -12.95 -3.32 33.77
N MET A 93 -11.68 -3.68 33.95
CA MET A 93 -11.20 -4.77 34.83
C MET A 93 -10.34 -4.26 36.00
N GLY A 94 -10.70 -3.11 36.58
CA GLY A 94 -10.23 -2.71 37.90
C GLY A 94 -9.89 -1.24 38.03
N ILE A 95 -10.85 -0.45 38.51
CA ILE A 95 -10.55 0.80 39.23
C ILE A 95 -10.95 0.57 40.68
N PRO A 96 -10.02 0.25 41.59
CA PRO A 96 -10.28 0.30 43.02
C PRO A 96 -10.68 1.73 43.40
N LEU A 97 -11.78 1.88 44.13
CA LEU A 97 -12.40 3.16 44.52
C LEU A 97 -11.56 4.05 45.44
N HIS A 98 -10.26 3.80 45.60
CA HIS A 98 -9.43 4.40 46.66
C HIS A 98 -8.51 5.55 46.20
N ASP A 99 -8.58 5.99 44.95
CA ASP A 99 -7.71 7.06 44.42
C ASP A 99 -8.46 8.37 44.04
N LEU A 100 -9.73 8.52 44.44
CA LEU A 100 -10.51 9.72 44.13
C LEU A 100 -10.14 10.97 44.95
N ASP A 101 -9.26 10.85 45.95
CA ASP A 101 -8.94 11.98 46.86
C ASP A 101 -7.63 12.73 46.52
N ARG A 102 -6.86 12.31 45.51
CA ARG A 102 -5.53 12.89 45.22
C ARG A 102 -5.40 13.67 43.90
N LYS A 103 -6.49 14.09 43.27
CA LYS A 103 -6.41 15.01 42.10
C LYS A 103 -7.38 16.18 42.20
N GLY A 104 -7.20 16.99 43.26
CA GLY A 104 -7.55 18.40 43.20
C GLY A 104 -6.65 19.13 42.20
N SER A 105 -7.11 19.28 40.95
CA SER A 105 -6.71 20.26 39.92
C SER A 105 -6.99 19.72 38.51
N VAL A 106 -8.26 19.42 38.21
CA VAL A 106 -8.70 19.05 36.84
C VAL A 106 -10.00 19.80 36.47
N TYR A 107 -10.16 21.01 36.98
CA TYR A 107 -11.20 21.94 36.53
C TYR A 107 -10.64 22.85 35.42
N ASP A 108 -10.11 22.25 34.34
CA ASP A 108 -9.91 22.97 33.06
C ASP A 108 -9.76 22.01 31.87
N ARG A 109 -10.63 20.99 31.79
CA ARG A 109 -10.80 20.20 30.57
C ARG A 109 -12.17 20.49 29.98
N GLY A 110 -12.19 21.49 29.10
CA GLY A 110 -13.32 21.81 28.25
C GLY A 110 -13.93 20.56 27.60
N LEU A 111 -15.25 20.51 27.65
CA LEU A 111 -16.14 19.45 27.19
C LEU A 111 -16.11 19.25 25.67
N ILE A 112 -15.03 18.68 25.14
CA ILE A 112 -15.02 17.98 23.85
C ILE A 112 -14.15 16.73 24.03
N PRO A 113 -14.72 15.51 24.02
CA PRO A 113 -13.91 14.31 23.85
C PRO A 113 -13.19 14.42 22.50
N ASP A 114 -11.87 14.59 22.56
CA ASP A 114 -10.98 14.55 21.41
C ASP A 114 -11.39 13.40 20.48
N SER A 115 -11.55 13.72 19.20
CA SER A 115 -11.71 12.85 18.03
C SER A 115 -10.64 11.74 17.86
N LYS A 116 -9.83 11.45 18.87
CA LYS A 116 -8.75 10.46 18.92
C LYS A 116 -9.24 9.00 19.08
N ALA A 117 -10.52 8.77 19.37
CA ALA A 117 -11.07 7.43 19.56
C ALA A 117 -11.74 6.83 18.31
N LEU A 118 -11.74 7.52 17.17
CA LEU A 118 -12.30 7.00 15.93
C LEU A 118 -11.19 6.52 14.99
N PRO A 119 -11.29 5.32 14.42
CA PRO A 119 -10.38 4.87 13.37
C PRO A 119 -10.32 5.88 12.21
N PRO A 120 -9.14 6.06 11.59
CA PRO A 120 -8.88 7.07 10.58
C PRO A 120 -9.82 6.90 9.41
N ALA A 121 -10.21 8.02 8.81
CA ALA A 121 -11.05 7.99 7.63
C ALA A 121 -10.28 7.48 6.42
N PHE A 122 -11.02 6.87 5.48
CA PHE A 122 -10.45 6.47 4.20
C PHE A 122 -9.80 7.69 3.51
N ASP A 123 -8.51 7.55 3.21
CA ASP A 123 -7.69 8.58 2.59
C ASP A 123 -7.71 8.39 1.06
N PHE A 124 -8.60 9.14 0.41
CA PHE A 124 -8.70 9.18 -1.05
C PHE A 124 -7.48 9.83 -1.72
N GLU A 125 -6.78 10.72 -1.02
CA GLU A 125 -5.59 11.36 -1.56
C GLU A 125 -4.44 10.35 -1.60
N ARG A 126 -4.26 9.58 -0.52
CA ARG A 126 -3.33 8.44 -0.50
C ARG A 126 -3.66 7.42 -1.59
N LEU A 127 -4.94 7.05 -1.75
CA LEU A 127 -5.36 6.13 -2.80
C LEU A 127 -4.94 6.62 -4.19
N THR A 128 -5.27 7.87 -4.52
CA THR A 128 -4.94 8.45 -5.84
C THR A 128 -3.44 8.56 -6.08
N ARG A 129 -2.63 8.86 -5.06
CA ARG A 129 -1.16 8.84 -5.15
C ARG A 129 -0.62 7.44 -5.48
N PHE A 130 -1.14 6.38 -4.85
CA PHE A 130 -0.74 5.00 -5.14
C PHE A 130 -1.13 4.56 -6.55
N MET A 131 -2.35 4.89 -6.98
CA MET A 131 -2.80 4.63 -8.35
C MET A 131 -1.93 5.39 -9.37
N ALA A 132 -1.64 6.67 -9.13
CA ALA A 132 -0.81 7.49 -10.01
C ALA A 132 0.64 7.00 -10.07
N TYR A 133 1.21 6.62 -8.92
CA TYR A 133 2.54 6.01 -8.88
C TYR A 133 2.59 4.72 -9.71
N GLY A 134 1.61 3.83 -9.53
CA GLY A 134 1.49 2.60 -10.33
C GLY A 134 1.39 2.88 -11.83
N PHE A 135 0.52 3.82 -12.21
CA PHE A 135 0.35 4.24 -13.61
C PHE A 135 1.66 4.76 -14.22
N CYS A 136 2.37 5.63 -13.50
CA CYS A 136 3.60 6.28 -13.99
C CYS A 136 4.83 5.37 -13.96
N MET A 137 4.90 4.42 -13.03
CA MET A 137 6.02 3.48 -12.93
C MET A 137 5.91 2.29 -13.86
N ALA A 138 4.70 1.94 -14.31
CA ALA A 138 4.49 0.79 -15.19
C ALA A 138 5.32 0.85 -16.49
N PRO A 139 5.47 1.99 -17.21
CA PRO A 139 6.32 2.05 -18.40
C PRO A 139 7.80 1.81 -18.09
N VAL A 140 8.27 2.28 -16.93
CA VAL A 140 9.66 2.09 -16.49
C VAL A 140 9.91 0.61 -16.20
N GLN A 141 9.03 -0.03 -15.44
CA GLN A 141 9.10 -1.46 -15.13
C GLN A 141 8.96 -2.31 -16.40
N PHE A 142 8.03 -1.97 -17.29
CA PHE A 142 7.83 -2.68 -18.56
C PHE A 142 9.08 -2.64 -19.44
N LYS A 143 9.70 -1.47 -19.59
CA LYS A 143 10.97 -1.33 -20.33
C LYS A 143 12.11 -2.08 -19.65
N TRP A 144 12.16 -2.06 -18.31
CA TRP A 144 13.17 -2.77 -17.53
C TRP A 144 13.10 -4.28 -17.72
N PHE A 145 11.92 -4.89 -17.58
CA PHE A 145 11.75 -6.33 -17.81
C PHE A 145 12.08 -6.72 -19.25
N ARG A 146 11.69 -5.91 -20.23
CA ARG A 146 12.06 -6.13 -21.63
C ARG A 146 13.58 -6.02 -21.86
N LEU A 147 14.26 -5.12 -21.16
CA LEU A 147 15.72 -5.00 -21.21
C LEU A 147 16.39 -6.24 -20.61
N LEU A 148 15.96 -6.69 -19.43
CA LEU A 148 16.45 -7.91 -18.79
C LEU A 148 16.25 -9.14 -19.68
N GLU A 149 15.13 -9.20 -20.39
CA GLU A 149 14.86 -10.25 -21.36
C GLU A 149 15.83 -10.28 -22.52
N HIS A 150 16.15 -9.10 -23.05
CA HIS A 150 17.08 -8.95 -24.16
C HIS A 150 18.54 -9.25 -23.73
N LEU A 151 18.93 -8.80 -22.53
CA LEU A 151 20.28 -9.03 -22.00
C LEU A 151 20.52 -10.49 -21.59
N PHE A 152 19.49 -11.17 -21.08
CA PHE A 152 19.57 -12.53 -20.58
C PHE A 152 18.47 -13.40 -21.19
N PRO A 153 18.52 -13.73 -22.49
CA PRO A 153 17.49 -14.54 -23.13
C PRO A 153 17.45 -15.95 -22.52
N ILE A 154 16.25 -16.42 -22.19
CA ILE A 154 16.03 -17.76 -21.67
C ILE A 154 15.97 -18.72 -22.86
N THR A 155 16.94 -19.62 -22.97
CA THR A 155 16.97 -20.67 -24.01
C THR A 155 16.50 -21.99 -23.43
N LYS A 156 15.89 -22.85 -24.26
CA LYS A 156 15.36 -24.17 -23.85
C LYS A 156 16.42 -25.09 -23.20
N THR A 157 17.70 -24.85 -23.46
CA THR A 157 18.83 -25.64 -22.96
C THR A 157 19.40 -25.15 -21.62
N SER A 158 19.15 -23.89 -21.23
CA SER A 158 19.59 -23.35 -19.93
C SER A 158 18.66 -22.23 -19.50
N ALA A 159 17.60 -22.59 -18.76
CA ALA A 159 16.62 -21.63 -18.27
C ALA A 159 17.01 -21.02 -16.91
N PHE A 160 17.72 -21.79 -16.08
CA PHE A 160 18.04 -21.37 -14.71
C PHE A 160 19.11 -20.27 -14.66
N GLY A 161 20.20 -20.40 -15.44
CA GLY A 161 21.28 -19.43 -15.44
C GLY A 161 20.84 -18.00 -15.84
N PRO A 162 20.16 -17.82 -16.98
CA PRO A 162 19.63 -16.51 -17.39
C PRO A 162 18.62 -15.95 -16.39
N ALA A 163 17.72 -16.77 -15.83
CA ALA A 163 16.78 -16.33 -14.81
C ALA A 163 17.49 -15.79 -13.56
N MET A 164 18.54 -16.47 -13.06
CA MET A 164 19.31 -15.98 -11.91
C MET A 164 20.05 -14.68 -12.21
N LYS A 165 20.57 -14.49 -13.44
CA LYS A 165 21.18 -13.23 -13.85
C LYS A 165 20.17 -12.09 -13.87
N ARG A 166 18.94 -12.34 -14.36
CA ARG A 166 17.85 -11.34 -14.32
C ARG A 166 17.50 -10.95 -12.88
N VAL A 167 17.36 -11.93 -11.98
CA VAL A 167 17.11 -11.67 -10.55
C VAL A 167 18.25 -10.86 -9.96
N ALA A 168 19.51 -11.26 -10.17
CA ALA A 168 20.66 -10.54 -9.64
C ALA A 168 20.70 -9.08 -10.12
N PHE A 169 20.45 -8.83 -11.41
CA PHE A 169 20.45 -7.48 -11.96
C PHE A 169 19.27 -6.65 -11.46
N ASP A 170 18.09 -7.27 -11.33
CA ASP A 170 16.92 -6.64 -10.75
C ASP A 170 17.16 -6.23 -9.30
N GLN A 171 17.73 -7.11 -8.49
CA GLN A 171 18.02 -6.84 -7.08
C GLN A 171 19.15 -5.81 -6.91
N LEU A 172 20.22 -5.89 -7.68
CA LEU A 172 21.36 -4.99 -7.52
C LEU A 172 21.13 -3.58 -8.10
N VAL A 173 20.29 -3.46 -9.12
CA VAL A 173 20.08 -2.18 -9.83
C VAL A 173 18.69 -1.64 -9.58
N PHE A 174 17.65 -2.43 -9.87
CA PHE A 174 16.28 -1.94 -9.84
C PHE A 174 15.72 -1.81 -8.42
N ALA A 175 16.02 -2.74 -7.52
CA ALA A 175 15.53 -2.67 -6.15
C ALA A 175 16.01 -1.42 -5.39
N PRO A 176 17.31 -1.08 -5.33
CA PRO A 176 17.77 0.12 -4.63
C PRO A 176 17.21 1.40 -5.28
N PHE A 177 17.20 1.47 -6.61
CA PHE A 177 16.64 2.61 -7.33
C PHE A 177 15.13 2.74 -7.09
N GLY A 178 14.39 1.64 -7.19
CA GLY A 178 12.94 1.59 -7.04
C GLY A 178 12.49 1.99 -5.64
N VAL A 179 13.16 1.52 -4.59
CA VAL A 179 12.87 1.91 -3.20
C VAL A 179 13.15 3.40 -2.98
N ALA A 180 14.27 3.92 -3.50
CA ALA A 180 14.58 5.34 -3.39
C ALA A 180 13.54 6.23 -4.10
N VAL A 181 13.17 5.85 -5.33
CA VAL A 181 12.14 6.56 -6.12
C VAL A 181 10.78 6.48 -5.43
N PHE A 182 10.39 5.32 -4.93
CA PHE A 182 9.13 5.15 -4.20
C PHE A 182 9.03 6.12 -3.02
N PHE A 183 10.02 6.11 -2.11
CA PHE A 183 9.99 6.99 -0.95
C PHE A 183 10.05 8.47 -1.36
N THR A 184 10.85 8.82 -2.36
CA THR A 184 10.95 10.20 -2.84
C THR A 184 9.62 10.67 -3.41
N THR A 185 9.03 9.93 -4.35
CA THR A 185 7.77 10.29 -5.00
C THR A 185 6.61 10.33 -4.01
N MET A 186 6.49 9.33 -3.13
CA MET A 186 5.42 9.31 -2.13
C MET A 186 5.54 10.47 -1.15
N THR A 187 6.75 10.77 -0.66
CA THR A 187 6.95 11.88 0.28
C THR A 187 6.66 13.24 -0.36
N ILE A 188 7.05 13.44 -1.63
CA ILE A 188 6.73 14.67 -2.37
C ILE A 188 5.21 14.76 -2.61
N ALA A 189 4.57 13.66 -2.97
CA ALA A 189 3.13 13.60 -3.20
C ALA A 189 2.31 13.82 -1.93
N GLU A 190 2.84 13.46 -0.76
CA GLU A 190 2.32 13.77 0.58
C GLU A 190 2.49 15.27 0.95
N GLY A 191 3.12 16.08 0.09
CA GLY A 191 3.42 17.49 0.34
C GLY A 191 4.73 17.73 1.10
N GLY A 192 5.53 16.69 1.30
CA GLY A 192 6.82 16.75 1.97
C GLY A 192 7.90 17.45 1.13
N GLY A 193 8.65 18.36 1.76
CA GLY A 193 9.79 19.03 1.13
C GLY A 193 11.07 18.18 1.11
N ARG A 194 12.16 18.75 0.56
CA ARG A 194 13.48 18.08 0.44
C ARG A 194 14.01 17.51 1.76
N ARG A 195 13.76 18.21 2.88
CA ARG A 195 14.17 17.74 4.23
C ARG A 195 13.41 16.48 4.65
N ALA A 196 12.11 16.42 4.40
CA ALA A 196 11.29 15.25 4.71
C ALA A 196 11.71 14.04 3.87
N VAL A 197 11.98 14.24 2.58
CA VAL A 197 12.53 13.20 1.70
C VAL A 197 13.84 12.66 2.23
N SER A 198 14.78 13.55 2.58
CA SER A 198 16.10 13.16 3.10
C SER A 198 15.99 12.37 4.40
N HIS A 199 15.13 12.80 5.33
CA HIS A 199 14.89 12.11 6.60
C HIS A 199 14.28 10.72 6.36
N LYS A 200 13.22 10.64 5.55
CA LYS A 200 12.54 9.38 5.24
C LYS A 200 13.46 8.39 4.51
N LEU A 201 14.31 8.86 3.60
CA LEU A 201 15.35 8.01 3.00
C LEU A 201 16.38 7.57 4.04
N LYS A 202 16.88 8.46 4.89
CA LYS A 202 17.90 8.08 5.88
C LYS A 202 17.40 7.00 6.83
N ASP A 203 16.15 7.10 7.27
CA ASP A 203 15.58 6.20 8.27
C ASP A 203 15.04 4.92 7.64
N MET A 204 14.28 5.03 6.56
CA MET A 204 13.50 3.91 6.02
C MET A 204 14.18 3.18 4.88
N TYR A 205 15.13 3.79 4.18
CA TYR A 205 15.72 3.20 2.96
C TYR A 205 16.43 1.87 3.25
N PHE A 206 17.36 1.86 4.20
CA PHE A 206 18.12 0.65 4.52
C PHE A 206 17.28 -0.47 5.14
N PRO A 207 16.41 -0.21 6.12
CA PRO A 207 15.49 -1.24 6.63
C PRO A 207 14.61 -1.83 5.52
N THR A 208 14.04 -0.98 4.69
CA THR A 208 13.17 -1.40 3.57
C THR A 208 13.93 -2.20 2.53
N LEU A 209 15.17 -1.79 2.19
CA LEU A 209 16.00 -2.50 1.24
C LEU A 209 16.44 -3.87 1.76
N LYS A 210 16.76 -3.99 3.06
CA LYS A 210 17.05 -5.29 3.69
C LYS A 210 15.84 -6.21 3.63
N ALA A 211 14.65 -5.72 4.01
CA ALA A 211 13.42 -6.50 3.89
C ALA A 211 13.12 -6.86 2.43
N ASN A 212 13.44 -5.97 1.48
CA ASN A 212 13.28 -6.23 0.06
C ASN A 212 14.13 -7.42 -0.38
N TYR A 213 15.42 -7.46 -0.01
CA TYR A 213 16.32 -8.56 -0.33
C TYR A 213 15.98 -9.90 0.35
N VAL A 214 15.13 -9.93 1.37
CA VAL A 214 14.66 -11.18 1.97
C VAL A 214 13.51 -11.78 1.15
N VAL A 215 12.60 -10.93 0.69
CA VAL A 215 11.33 -11.38 0.08
C VAL A 215 11.41 -11.43 -1.45
N TRP A 216 11.93 -10.37 -2.07
CA TRP A 216 11.82 -10.17 -3.50
C TRP A 216 12.70 -11.09 -4.36
N PRO A 217 13.89 -11.57 -3.94
CA PRO A 217 14.61 -12.55 -4.75
C PRO A 217 13.79 -13.81 -5.00
N ALA A 218 13.12 -14.35 -3.99
CA ALA A 218 12.26 -15.52 -4.15
C ALA A 218 11.10 -15.24 -5.11
N VAL A 219 10.45 -14.07 -4.97
CA VAL A 219 9.37 -13.62 -5.86
C VAL A 219 9.86 -13.48 -7.30
N GLN A 220 11.02 -12.87 -7.51
CA GLN A 220 11.56 -12.63 -8.85
C GLN A 220 12.07 -13.91 -9.51
N ILE A 221 12.57 -14.88 -8.74
CA ILE A 221 12.89 -16.22 -9.25
C ILE A 221 11.63 -16.88 -9.82
N VAL A 222 10.52 -16.84 -9.07
CA VAL A 222 9.22 -17.36 -9.54
C VAL A 222 8.75 -16.59 -10.77
N ASN A 223 8.84 -15.26 -10.73
CA ASN A 223 8.43 -14.38 -11.81
C ASN A 223 9.14 -14.72 -13.13
N PHE A 224 10.48 -14.65 -13.16
CA PHE A 224 11.23 -14.85 -14.39
C PHE A 224 11.29 -16.30 -14.87
N ARG A 225 11.00 -17.27 -14.00
CA ARG A 225 11.01 -18.69 -14.36
C ARG A 225 9.66 -19.20 -14.84
N LEU A 226 8.57 -18.75 -14.22
CA LEU A 226 7.23 -19.30 -14.46
C LEU A 226 6.32 -18.35 -15.24
N MET A 227 6.48 -17.04 -15.09
CA MET A 227 5.54 -16.08 -15.67
C MET A 227 5.92 -15.71 -17.12
N PRO A 228 4.99 -15.83 -18.07
CA PRO A 228 5.13 -15.19 -19.38
C PRO A 228 5.34 -13.68 -19.25
N VAL A 229 6.06 -13.09 -20.21
CA VAL A 229 6.44 -11.65 -20.22
C VAL A 229 5.26 -10.73 -19.92
N GLN A 230 4.12 -10.98 -20.57
CA GLN A 230 2.89 -10.19 -20.43
C GLN A 230 2.26 -10.26 -19.03
N TYR A 231 2.65 -11.20 -18.18
CA TYR A 231 2.12 -11.34 -16.82
C TYR A 231 3.16 -11.05 -15.74
N GLN A 232 4.44 -10.84 -16.10
CA GLN A 232 5.49 -10.58 -15.12
C GLN A 232 5.21 -9.33 -14.28
N LEU A 233 4.78 -8.25 -14.94
CA LEU A 233 4.44 -7.01 -14.26
C LEU A 233 3.17 -7.15 -13.39
N PRO A 234 2.01 -7.62 -13.90
CA PRO A 234 0.84 -7.88 -13.06
C PRO A 234 1.10 -8.81 -11.86
N PHE A 235 1.96 -9.81 -12.02
CA PHE A 235 2.36 -10.73 -10.95
C PHE A 235 3.09 -9.98 -9.82
N VAL A 236 4.15 -9.22 -10.15
CA VAL A 236 4.91 -8.41 -9.19
C VAL A 236 3.99 -7.41 -8.48
N SER A 237 3.10 -6.75 -9.22
CA SER A 237 2.16 -5.78 -8.65
C SER A 237 1.15 -6.42 -7.68
N THR A 238 0.73 -7.66 -7.95
CA THR A 238 -0.16 -8.42 -7.05
C THR A 238 0.56 -8.75 -5.73
N ILE A 239 1.81 -9.21 -5.79
CA ILE A 239 2.63 -9.40 -4.56
C ILE A 239 2.89 -8.05 -3.87
N GLY A 240 2.98 -6.97 -4.64
CA GLY A 240 3.06 -5.59 -4.18
C GLY A 240 1.94 -5.17 -3.23
N ILE A 241 0.74 -5.78 -3.32
CA ILE A 241 -0.36 -5.56 -2.37
C ILE A 241 0.05 -6.00 -0.96
N ALA A 242 0.58 -7.22 -0.83
CA ALA A 242 1.06 -7.76 0.45
C ALA A 242 2.27 -6.96 0.97
N TRP A 243 3.17 -6.55 0.07
CA TRP A 243 4.30 -5.70 0.42
C TRP A 243 3.88 -4.32 0.94
N THR A 244 2.90 -3.68 0.31
CA THR A 244 2.38 -2.37 0.74
C THR A 244 1.70 -2.47 2.11
N ALA A 245 0.95 -3.55 2.34
CA ALA A 245 0.40 -3.85 3.66
C ALA A 245 1.50 -4.07 4.71
N TYR A 246 2.55 -4.81 4.37
CA TYR A 246 3.71 -5.01 5.24
C TYR A 246 4.38 -3.67 5.61
N LEU A 247 4.69 -2.83 4.62
CA LEU A 247 5.29 -1.51 4.86
C LEU A 247 4.39 -0.60 5.70
N SER A 248 3.07 -0.64 5.47
CA SER A 248 2.12 0.13 6.28
C SER A 248 2.12 -0.33 7.74
N LEU A 249 2.32 -1.62 7.98
CA LEU A 249 2.35 -2.20 9.33
C LEU A 249 3.64 -1.88 10.08
N THR A 250 4.79 -1.89 9.38
CA THR A 250 6.10 -1.56 9.96
C THR A 250 6.26 -0.07 10.20
N ASN A 251 5.80 0.78 9.27
CA ASN A 251 5.89 2.22 9.45
C ASN A 251 5.05 2.70 10.65
N ALA A 252 3.93 2.02 10.94
CA ALA A 252 3.06 2.35 12.06
C ALA A 252 3.54 1.80 13.43
N SER A 253 4.61 0.98 13.46
CA SER A 253 5.20 0.50 14.72
C SER A 253 6.42 1.31 15.16
N ASP A 254 6.96 2.17 14.30
CA ASP A 254 8.14 2.98 14.56
C ASP A 254 7.80 4.45 14.93
N GLU A 255 6.50 4.79 15.01
CA GLU A 255 5.96 6.00 15.69
C GLU A 255 5.52 5.67 17.12
#